data_AF-A0AAV0QYP3-F1
#
_entry.id   AF-A0AAV0QYP3-F1
#
_cell.length_a   1.000
_cell.length_b   1.000
_cell.length_c   1.000
_cell.angle_alpha   90.00
_cell.angle_beta   90.00
_cell.angle_gamma   90.00
#
_symmetry.space_group_name_H-M   'P 1'
#
loop_
_entity.id
_entity.type
_entity.pdbx_description
1 polymer ?
#
loop_
_entity_poly.entity_id
_entity_poly.type
_entity_poly.pdbx_seq_one_letter_code
_entity_poly.pdbx_strand_id
1 'polypeptide(L)'
;MEAASIAAGLPQTRLTIASHKLSSSSSKVGSVTSVSFLESLSAQTSLVLTASPIEKAAPIDSGSRGRRRNVVAHSFAAPSAGICPFDRTSSFQSQSQTAEEKIGLLLLNLGGPETLQDVQPFLFNLFADPDIIRLPRPFQFLQKPLAQLISVLRAPKSKGYAAIGGGSPLRKITDEQAHAIKDALQAKDVSVNVYVGMRYWYPFTEEAIQQIKKDRITRLVVLPLYPQFSISTTGSSLRILENTFSKDAYLSRLPVSVIESWYKRQGYVKSMADLIEKELQTFSKPDEVMIFFSAHGVPVSYVEVAGDPYKDQMEDCIYLIMQELKARGVYNDHTLAYQVCLAILYCTSYLTFELYD
;
A
#
# COMPACT_ATOMS: atom_id res chain seq x y z
N MET A 1 0.81 23.45 -25.79
CA MET A 1 1.97 23.57 -26.68
C MET A 1 2.64 22.21 -26.75
N GLU A 2 2.88 21.75 -27.98
CA GLU A 2 3.61 20.53 -28.38
C GLU A 2 5.05 20.45 -27.84
N ALA A 3 5.81 19.34 -27.95
CA ALA A 3 5.53 17.91 -28.17
C ALA A 3 6.87 17.13 -28.05
N ALA A 4 6.80 15.80 -27.85
CA ALA A 4 7.75 14.76 -28.30
C ALA A 4 7.28 13.41 -27.70
N SER A 5 6.81 12.39 -28.42
CA SER A 5 7.32 11.73 -29.63
C SER A 5 8.67 11.04 -29.45
N ILE A 6 8.64 9.83 -28.88
CA ILE A 6 9.67 8.79 -29.14
C ILE A 6 8.93 7.48 -29.46
N ALA A 7 8.76 7.22 -30.75
CA ALA A 7 8.37 5.92 -31.28
C ALA A 7 9.46 5.48 -32.27
N ALA A 8 10.23 4.45 -31.93
CA ALA A 8 11.19 3.84 -32.85
C ALA A 8 11.59 2.41 -32.42
N GLY A 9 11.29 1.43 -33.29
CA GLY A 9 12.16 0.26 -33.49
C GLY A 9 12.10 -0.89 -32.48
N LEU A 10 11.05 -1.73 -32.57
CA LEU A 10 11.12 -3.15 -32.20
C LEU A 10 10.80 -4.02 -33.43
N PRO A 11 11.55 -5.10 -33.70
CA PRO A 11 11.30 -5.95 -34.87
C PRO A 11 10.02 -6.78 -34.68
N GLN A 12 9.10 -6.71 -35.65
CA GLN A 12 7.90 -7.54 -35.66
C GLN A 12 8.25 -9.01 -35.91
N THR A 13 8.17 -9.83 -34.87
CA THR A 13 8.25 -11.28 -35.01
C THR A 13 6.86 -11.83 -35.34
N ARG A 14 6.63 -12.23 -36.60
CA ARG A 14 5.38 -12.86 -37.05
C ARG A 14 5.14 -14.17 -36.27
N LEU A 15 4.07 -14.21 -35.47
CA LEU A 15 3.54 -15.44 -34.88
C LEU A 15 2.49 -16.04 -35.82
N THR A 16 2.87 -17.08 -36.55
CA THR A 16 1.96 -17.84 -37.43
C THR A 16 1.23 -18.89 -36.60
N ILE A 17 -0.04 -18.65 -36.25
CA ILE A 17 -0.88 -19.66 -35.57
C ILE A 17 -1.42 -20.65 -36.62
N ALA A 18 -0.78 -21.81 -36.72
CA ALA A 18 -1.26 -22.91 -37.54
C ALA A 18 -2.43 -23.61 -36.82
N SER A 19 -3.64 -23.49 -37.39
CA SER A 19 -4.82 -24.20 -36.91
C SER A 19 -4.89 -25.60 -37.50
N HIS A 20 -4.96 -26.65 -36.67
CA HIS A 20 -5.32 -28.00 -37.14
C HIS A 20 -6.41 -28.63 -36.27
N LYS A 21 -7.49 -29.07 -36.94
CA LYS A 21 -8.60 -29.82 -36.34
C LYS A 21 -8.21 -31.26 -36.03
N LEU A 22 -8.89 -31.82 -35.03
CA LEU A 22 -8.79 -33.20 -34.54
C LEU A 22 -9.03 -34.26 -35.64
N SER A 23 -8.35 -35.40 -35.52
CA SER A 23 -8.92 -36.72 -35.81
C SER A 23 -8.16 -37.84 -35.07
N SER A 24 -8.87 -38.94 -34.82
CA SER A 24 -8.45 -40.12 -34.04
C SER A 24 -7.52 -41.09 -34.77
N SER A 25 -6.68 -41.83 -34.04
CA SER A 25 -6.67 -43.32 -34.00
C SER A 25 -5.38 -43.88 -33.36
N SER A 26 -5.28 -45.22 -33.24
CA SER A 26 -4.47 -45.92 -32.24
C SER A 26 -3.11 -46.47 -32.72
N SER A 27 -2.24 -46.73 -31.74
CA SER A 27 -1.31 -47.87 -31.64
C SER A 27 -0.19 -48.05 -32.70
N LYS A 28 1.09 -47.83 -32.29
CA LYS A 28 2.04 -48.92 -31.91
C LYS A 28 3.47 -48.44 -31.57
N VAL A 29 3.94 -48.90 -30.40
CA VAL A 29 5.30 -49.33 -30.01
C VAL A 29 6.51 -48.99 -30.90
N GLY A 30 7.55 -48.38 -30.31
CA GLY A 30 8.86 -48.14 -30.93
C GLY A 30 9.90 -47.48 -29.99
N SER A 31 10.28 -48.22 -28.94
CA SER A 31 11.42 -48.09 -28.00
C SER A 31 12.63 -47.18 -28.26
N VAL A 32 13.28 -46.78 -27.13
CA VAL A 32 14.71 -46.46 -26.85
C VAL A 32 15.01 -45.00 -26.45
N THR A 33 15.77 -44.64 -25.38
CA THR A 33 16.18 -45.26 -24.08
C THR A 33 16.73 -44.12 -23.16
N SER A 34 17.00 -44.39 -21.87
CA SER A 34 17.62 -43.55 -20.80
C SER A 34 16.69 -42.54 -20.14
N VAL A 35 16.16 -42.75 -18.93
CA VAL A 35 16.73 -43.13 -17.61
C VAL A 35 17.45 -41.97 -16.90
N SER A 36 16.77 -41.42 -15.89
CA SER A 36 17.39 -40.97 -14.63
C SER A 36 16.44 -41.30 -13.47
N PHE A 37 17.01 -41.71 -12.33
CA PHE A 37 16.30 -42.31 -11.20
C PHE A 37 15.49 -41.29 -10.39
N LEU A 38 14.36 -41.76 -9.85
CA LEU A 38 13.72 -41.19 -8.66
C LEU A 38 13.49 -42.31 -7.64
N GLU A 39 14.27 -42.31 -6.57
CA GLU A 39 13.90 -42.89 -5.27
C GLU A 39 13.81 -41.69 -4.30
N SER A 40 12.61 -41.35 -3.83
CA SER A 40 11.91 -42.01 -2.72
C SER A 40 12.59 -41.76 -1.38
N LEU A 41 11.95 -40.92 -0.56
CA LEU A 41 11.61 -41.31 0.81
C LEU A 41 10.51 -40.39 1.36
N SER A 42 9.31 -40.95 1.46
CA SER A 42 8.22 -40.38 2.22
C SER A 42 8.44 -40.61 3.72
N ALA A 43 8.22 -39.58 4.52
CA ALA A 43 8.06 -39.70 5.96
C ALA A 43 6.81 -38.93 6.38
N GLN A 44 5.66 -39.62 6.43
CA GLN A 44 4.45 -39.10 7.05
C GLN A 44 4.62 -39.14 8.57
N THR A 45 4.28 -38.05 9.25
CA THR A 45 3.98 -38.09 10.68
C THR A 45 2.77 -37.21 10.95
N SER A 46 1.61 -37.84 11.06
CA SER A 46 0.41 -37.16 11.56
C SER A 46 0.62 -36.83 13.05
N LEU A 47 0.40 -35.57 13.42
CA LEU A 47 0.17 -35.21 14.81
C LEU A 47 -1.21 -34.59 14.93
N VAL A 48 -2.17 -35.39 15.42
CA VAL A 48 -3.52 -34.93 15.73
C VAL A 48 -3.46 -34.11 17.01
N LEU A 49 -3.89 -32.85 16.95
CA LEU A 49 -4.06 -31.98 18.11
C LEU A 49 -5.51 -31.50 18.17
N THR A 50 -6.24 -32.02 19.15
CA THR A 50 -7.66 -31.77 19.37
C THR A 50 -7.88 -30.38 19.96
N ALA A 51 -8.57 -29.50 19.23
CA ALA A 51 -9.04 -28.23 19.78
C ALA A 51 -10.29 -28.46 20.64
N SER A 52 -10.24 -28.06 21.91
CA SER A 52 -11.42 -27.96 22.79
C SER A 52 -12.03 -26.56 22.70
N PRO A 53 -13.36 -26.40 22.65
CA PRO A 53 -14.00 -25.09 22.59
C PRO A 53 -14.04 -24.43 23.98
N ILE A 54 -13.83 -23.12 24.03
CA ILE A 54 -14.13 -22.28 25.21
C ILE A 54 -15.20 -21.25 24.80
N GLU A 55 -16.08 -20.96 25.75
CA GLU A 55 -17.46 -20.52 25.49
C GLU A 55 -17.64 -19.04 25.13
N LYS A 56 -18.78 -18.76 24.47
CA LYS A 56 -19.31 -17.40 24.32
C LYS A 56 -20.01 -16.98 25.61
N ALA A 57 -19.63 -15.82 26.17
CA ALA A 57 -20.43 -15.16 27.19
C ALA A 57 -21.51 -14.27 26.56
N ALA A 58 -22.75 -14.43 26.99
CA ALA A 58 -23.91 -13.60 26.64
C ALA A 58 -24.19 -12.53 27.73
N PRO A 59 -24.95 -11.46 27.46
CA PRO A 59 -25.06 -10.32 28.38
C PRO A 59 -26.06 -10.57 29.53
N ILE A 60 -25.84 -9.88 30.65
CA ILE A 60 -26.77 -9.85 31.78
C ILE A 60 -27.60 -8.56 31.70
N ASP A 61 -28.92 -8.71 31.59
CA ASP A 61 -29.91 -7.70 31.94
C ASP A 61 -30.56 -8.07 33.28
N SER A 62 -30.84 -7.08 34.12
CA SER A 62 -32.00 -7.01 35.02
C SER A 62 -31.88 -5.79 35.95
N GLY A 63 -32.81 -4.83 35.79
CA GLY A 63 -32.90 -3.67 36.67
C GLY A 63 -33.66 -3.93 37.97
N SER A 64 -33.79 -2.91 38.81
CA SER A 64 -34.85 -2.86 39.83
C SER A 64 -35.37 -1.43 40.05
N ARG A 65 -36.67 -1.33 40.37
CA ARG A 65 -37.42 -0.07 40.57
C ARG A 65 -37.69 0.19 42.06
N GLY A 66 -37.73 1.46 42.44
CA GLY A 66 -38.41 1.96 43.65
C GLY A 66 -37.47 2.37 44.80
N ARG A 67 -37.88 3.24 45.75
CA ARG A 67 -39.21 3.87 45.96
C ARG A 67 -39.11 5.12 46.87
N ARG A 68 -39.49 6.29 46.33
CA ARG A 68 -40.14 7.50 46.93
C ARG A 68 -40.20 7.75 48.47
N ARG A 69 -40.08 9.05 48.82
CA ARG A 69 -40.54 9.83 50.02
C ARG A 69 -39.63 9.79 51.27
N ASN A 70 -39.53 10.81 52.14
CA ASN A 70 -40.11 12.18 52.25
C ASN A 70 -39.09 13.11 52.98
N VAL A 71 -38.89 14.38 52.60
CA VAL A 71 -39.48 15.62 53.19
C VAL A 71 -39.33 15.78 54.72
N VAL A 72 -38.51 16.76 55.16
CA VAL A 72 -38.83 17.86 56.12
C VAL A 72 -37.92 19.06 55.78
N ALA A 73 -38.41 20.30 55.96
CA ALA A 73 -37.66 21.55 55.76
C ALA A 73 -37.92 22.56 56.89
N HIS A 74 -36.92 23.38 57.24
CA HIS A 74 -37.03 24.70 57.89
C HIS A 74 -35.73 25.47 57.54
N SER A 75 -35.72 26.56 56.76
CA SER A 75 -36.30 27.92 56.97
C SER A 75 -35.43 28.81 57.87
N PHE A 76 -34.81 29.88 57.32
CA PHE A 76 -35.22 31.29 57.53
C PHE A 76 -34.20 32.34 57.01
N ALA A 77 -34.76 33.48 56.56
CA ALA A 77 -34.21 34.85 56.54
C ALA A 77 -33.03 35.27 55.61
N ALA A 78 -33.35 36.27 54.77
CA ALA A 78 -32.48 37.39 54.36
C ALA A 78 -33.04 38.67 55.08
N PRO A 79 -32.45 39.91 55.07
CA PRO A 79 -31.87 40.56 53.88
C PRO A 79 -30.74 41.62 54.07
N SER A 80 -30.33 42.21 52.93
CA SER A 80 -30.08 43.65 52.71
C SER A 80 -28.66 44.24 52.64
N ALA A 81 -28.53 45.11 51.62
CA ALA A 81 -27.76 46.35 51.52
C ALA A 81 -26.21 46.35 51.55
N GLY A 82 -25.63 46.82 50.44
CA GLY A 82 -24.22 47.21 50.32
C GLY A 82 -23.91 47.76 48.93
N ILE A 83 -24.14 49.06 48.70
CA ILE A 83 -23.77 49.76 47.46
C ILE A 83 -22.43 50.47 47.67
N CYS A 84 -21.44 50.19 46.82
CA CYS A 84 -20.25 51.02 46.61
C CYS A 84 -19.99 51.15 45.09
N PRO A 85 -19.81 52.38 44.53
CA PRO A 85 -19.69 52.59 43.08
C PRO A 85 -18.26 52.86 42.58
N PHE A 86 -18.08 52.82 41.25
CA PHE A 86 -16.89 53.26 40.47
C PHE A 86 -15.61 52.39 40.66
N ASP A 87 -14.70 52.23 39.69
CA ASP A 87 -14.49 52.87 38.36
C ASP A 87 -13.78 51.88 37.37
N ARG A 88 -13.73 52.25 36.09
CA ARG A 88 -12.81 51.80 35.01
C ARG A 88 -12.76 50.34 34.56
N THR A 89 -13.27 50.17 33.33
CA THR A 89 -12.55 49.56 32.19
C THR A 89 -11.37 48.63 32.51
N SER A 90 -11.66 47.34 32.58
CA SER A 90 -10.74 46.31 32.08
C SER A 90 -11.52 45.40 31.14
N SER A 91 -11.50 45.74 29.85
CA SER A 91 -11.89 44.80 28.80
C SER A 91 -10.84 43.69 28.76
N PHE A 92 -10.99 42.68 29.63
CA PHE A 92 -10.30 41.42 29.50
C PHE A 92 -10.81 40.72 28.24
N GLN A 93 -10.31 41.17 27.08
CA GLN A 93 -10.23 40.33 25.90
C GLN A 93 -9.29 39.18 26.27
N SER A 94 -9.89 38.10 26.76
CA SER A 94 -9.25 36.80 26.80
C SER A 94 -9.00 36.38 25.35
N GLN A 95 -7.91 36.89 24.78
CA GLN A 95 -7.31 36.31 23.58
C GLN A 95 -6.80 34.93 23.98
N SER A 96 -7.68 33.93 23.94
CA SER A 96 -7.24 32.56 23.80
C SER A 96 -6.44 32.53 22.50
N GLN A 97 -5.11 32.43 22.61
CA GLN A 97 -4.27 32.16 21.45
C GLN A 97 -4.66 30.77 20.94
N THR A 98 -5.60 30.74 19.99
CA THR A 98 -5.88 29.57 19.17
C THR A 98 -4.58 29.29 18.43
N ALA A 99 -3.85 28.26 18.88
CA ALA A 99 -2.61 27.87 18.26
C ALA A 99 -2.84 27.66 16.76
N GLU A 100 -2.04 28.35 15.94
CA GLU A 100 -2.15 28.33 14.49
C GLU A 100 -2.16 26.88 13.98
N GLU A 101 -3.24 26.48 13.31
CA GLU A 101 -3.40 25.10 12.83
C GLU A 101 -2.46 24.84 11.64
N LYS A 102 -1.50 23.92 11.83
CA LYS A 102 -0.50 23.55 10.82
C LYS A 102 -0.73 22.12 10.39
N ILE A 103 -1.28 21.95 9.19
CA ILE A 103 -1.59 20.65 8.62
C ILE A 103 -0.37 20.15 7.85
N GLY A 104 0.07 18.94 8.19
CA GLY A 104 1.06 18.18 7.43
C GLY A 104 0.38 17.06 6.64
N LEU A 105 0.91 16.76 5.46
CA LEU A 105 0.56 15.57 4.68
C LEU A 105 1.83 14.75 4.45
N LEU A 106 1.91 13.56 5.04
CA LEU A 106 3.01 12.61 4.84
C LEU A 106 2.61 11.59 3.78
N LEU A 107 3.23 11.68 2.61
CA LEU A 107 3.14 10.67 1.55
C LEU A 107 4.11 9.52 1.86
N LEU A 108 3.60 8.29 1.89
CA LEU A 108 4.42 7.10 2.15
C LEU A 108 4.53 6.22 0.89
N ASN A 109 5.74 5.81 0.53
CA ASN A 109 6.00 4.94 -0.61
C ASN A 109 7.27 4.09 -0.40
N LEU A 110 7.55 3.16 -1.32
CA LEU A 110 8.64 2.20 -1.19
C LEU A 110 10.03 2.85 -1.31
N GLY A 111 10.12 3.90 -2.13
CA GLY A 111 11.39 4.41 -2.66
C GLY A 111 11.90 3.57 -3.82
N GLY A 112 12.97 4.03 -4.46
CA GLY A 112 13.63 3.31 -5.54
C GLY A 112 14.97 3.95 -5.87
N PRO A 113 15.96 3.18 -6.36
CA PRO A 113 17.31 3.66 -6.59
C PRO A 113 17.32 4.70 -7.72
N GLU A 114 17.97 5.84 -7.51
CA GLU A 114 18.01 6.93 -8.51
C GLU A 114 19.08 6.70 -9.59
N THR A 115 20.13 5.94 -9.26
CA THR A 115 21.20 5.53 -10.18
C THR A 115 21.43 4.02 -10.14
N LEU A 116 22.22 3.49 -11.09
CA LEU A 116 22.62 2.07 -11.10
C LEU A 116 23.49 1.68 -9.91
N GLN A 117 24.25 2.64 -9.36
CA GLN A 117 25.09 2.46 -8.18
C GLN A 117 24.25 2.28 -6.91
N ASP A 118 23.08 2.92 -6.85
CA ASP A 118 22.14 2.86 -5.73
C ASP A 118 21.39 1.54 -5.62
N VAL A 119 21.39 0.72 -6.67
CA VAL A 119 20.62 -0.53 -6.73
C VAL A 119 21.03 -1.52 -5.63
N GLN A 120 22.33 -1.70 -5.36
CA GLN A 120 22.75 -2.64 -4.30
C GLN A 120 22.40 -2.11 -2.89
N PRO A 121 22.69 -0.85 -2.52
CA PRO A 121 22.24 -0.26 -1.26
C PRO A 121 20.72 -0.30 -1.06
N PHE A 122 19.94 0.00 -2.09
CA PHE A 122 18.47 -0.11 -2.07
C PHE A 122 18.01 -1.54 -1.79
N LEU A 123 18.54 -2.53 -2.53
CA LEU A 123 18.21 -3.93 -2.35
C LEU A 123 18.65 -4.45 -0.96
N PHE A 124 19.77 -3.94 -0.42
CA PHE A 124 20.19 -4.25 0.95
C PHE A 124 19.15 -3.78 1.96
N ASN A 125 18.69 -2.53 1.87
CA ASN A 125 17.65 -1.99 2.76
C ASN A 125 16.35 -2.82 2.67
N LEU A 126 15.92 -3.16 1.44
CA LEU A 126 14.72 -3.96 1.19
C LEU A 126 14.79 -5.37 1.80
N PHE A 127 15.91 -6.08 1.66
CA PHE A 127 16.05 -7.44 2.21
C PHE A 127 16.47 -7.47 3.69
N ALA A 128 16.99 -6.37 4.23
CA ALA A 128 17.25 -6.21 5.66
C ALA A 128 15.95 -6.07 6.47
N ASP A 129 14.83 -5.75 5.83
CA ASP A 129 13.54 -5.59 6.49
C ASP A 129 12.90 -6.96 6.85
N PRO A 130 12.64 -7.22 8.14
CA PRO A 130 12.02 -8.47 8.57
C PRO A 130 10.56 -8.59 8.14
N ASP A 131 9.85 -7.52 7.78
CA ASP A 131 8.48 -7.62 7.22
C ASP A 131 8.48 -8.08 5.74
N ILE A 132 9.64 -8.02 5.05
CA ILE A 132 9.85 -8.53 3.68
C ILE A 132 10.40 -9.96 3.68
N ILE A 133 11.45 -10.23 4.45
CA ILE A 133 11.99 -11.59 4.66
C ILE A 133 11.99 -11.91 6.15
N ARG A 134 10.97 -12.63 6.62
CA ARG A 134 10.86 -13.11 8.01
C ARG A 134 11.77 -14.32 8.25
N LEU A 135 13.00 -14.09 8.73
CA LEU A 135 13.78 -15.17 9.34
C LEU A 135 13.17 -15.60 10.69
N PRO A 136 13.22 -16.90 11.06
CA PRO A 136 12.82 -17.34 12.39
C PRO A 136 13.65 -16.64 13.48
N ARG A 137 13.03 -16.29 14.61
CA ARG A 137 13.67 -15.58 15.75
C ARG A 137 15.10 -16.03 16.09
N PRO A 138 15.44 -17.33 16.25
CA PRO A 138 16.81 -17.74 16.56
C PRO A 138 17.84 -17.35 15.51
N PHE A 139 17.44 -17.13 14.24
CA PHE A 139 18.31 -16.77 13.12
C PHE A 139 18.24 -15.29 12.74
N GLN A 140 17.51 -14.46 13.49
CA GLN A 140 17.31 -13.04 13.14
C GLN A 140 18.62 -12.24 13.09
N PHE A 141 19.67 -12.67 13.79
CA PHE A 141 21.01 -12.09 13.69
C PHE A 141 21.65 -12.25 12.29
N LEU A 142 21.20 -13.23 11.50
CA LEU A 142 21.64 -13.46 10.12
C LEU A 142 20.93 -12.57 9.10
N GLN A 143 19.91 -11.77 9.48
CA GLN A 143 19.13 -10.94 8.55
C GLN A 143 20.02 -10.01 7.71
N LYS A 144 20.93 -9.25 8.36
CA LYS A 144 21.82 -8.32 7.66
C LYS A 144 22.88 -9.02 6.79
N PRO A 145 23.59 -10.08 7.26
CA PRO A 145 24.42 -10.91 6.40
C PRO A 145 23.69 -11.48 5.17
N LEU A 146 22.46 -11.98 5.36
CA LEU A 146 21.64 -12.52 4.29
C LEU A 146 21.21 -11.42 3.29
N ALA A 147 20.77 -10.26 3.78
CA ALA A 147 20.44 -9.10 2.96
C ALA A 147 21.64 -8.63 2.12
N GLN A 148 22.84 -8.62 2.70
CA GLN A 148 24.08 -8.29 1.97
C GLN A 148 24.39 -9.31 0.87
N LEU A 149 24.28 -10.61 1.17
CA LEU A 149 24.49 -11.66 0.18
C LEU A 149 23.47 -11.57 -0.97
N ILE A 150 22.18 -11.47 -0.65
CA ILE A 150 21.10 -11.41 -1.64
C ILE A 150 21.22 -10.14 -2.50
N SER A 151 21.48 -8.98 -1.90
CA SER A 151 21.62 -7.71 -2.64
C SER A 151 22.82 -7.73 -3.61
N VAL A 152 23.98 -8.23 -3.18
CA VAL A 152 25.16 -8.39 -4.05
C VAL A 152 24.88 -9.37 -5.20
N LEU A 153 24.18 -10.48 -4.95
CA LEU A 153 23.84 -11.46 -5.99
C LEU A 153 22.74 -10.97 -6.96
N ARG A 154 21.89 -10.02 -6.55
CA ARG A 154 20.75 -9.51 -7.34
C ARG A 154 21.03 -8.19 -8.06
N ALA A 155 21.90 -7.31 -7.55
CA ALA A 155 22.18 -6.04 -8.20
C ALA A 155 22.67 -6.20 -9.65
N PRO A 156 23.61 -7.10 -10.01
CA PRO A 156 24.01 -7.32 -11.40
C PRO A 156 22.90 -7.88 -12.31
N LYS A 157 21.89 -8.54 -11.73
CA LYS A 157 20.74 -9.09 -12.45
C LYS A 157 19.63 -8.06 -12.65
N SER A 158 19.70 -6.92 -11.97
CA SER A 158 18.70 -5.85 -12.00
C SER A 158 18.83 -4.96 -13.25
N LYS A 159 19.00 -5.57 -14.43
CA LYS A 159 19.13 -4.91 -15.73
C LYS A 159 17.92 -4.03 -16.09
N GLY A 160 16.78 -4.25 -15.43
CA GLY A 160 15.58 -3.40 -15.56
C GLY A 160 15.89 -1.92 -15.36
N TYR A 161 16.67 -1.55 -14.34
CA TYR A 161 17.02 -0.14 -14.11
C TYR A 161 17.85 0.48 -15.24
N ALA A 162 18.76 -0.29 -15.84
CA ALA A 162 19.51 0.18 -17.01
C ALA A 162 18.62 0.31 -18.25
N ALA A 163 17.66 -0.61 -18.44
CA ALA A 163 16.74 -0.59 -19.57
C ALA A 163 15.73 0.58 -19.52
N ILE A 164 15.39 1.10 -18.34
CA ILE A 164 14.46 2.24 -18.16
C ILE A 164 15.16 3.61 -18.04
N GLY A 165 16.47 3.69 -18.35
CA GLY A 165 17.20 4.96 -18.37
C GLY A 165 18.21 5.19 -17.22
N GLY A 166 18.51 4.17 -16.42
CA GLY A 166 19.59 4.19 -15.43
C GLY A 166 19.15 4.28 -13.96
N GLY A 167 17.85 4.40 -13.69
CA GLY A 167 17.31 4.56 -12.34
C GLY A 167 15.79 4.50 -12.29
N SER A 168 15.23 4.54 -11.08
CA SER A 168 13.78 4.56 -10.84
C SER A 168 13.22 5.98 -10.98
N PRO A 169 12.22 6.23 -11.86
CA PRO A 169 11.57 7.53 -11.93
C PRO A 169 10.65 7.83 -10.73
N LEU A 170 10.44 6.84 -9.84
CA LEU A 170 9.47 6.90 -8.74
C LEU A 170 9.67 8.11 -7.83
N ARG A 171 10.91 8.45 -7.48
CA ARG A 171 11.23 9.59 -6.60
C ARG A 171 10.74 10.91 -7.21
N LYS A 172 11.13 11.17 -8.46
CA LYS A 172 10.74 12.35 -9.23
C LYS A 172 9.22 12.45 -9.39
N ILE A 173 8.56 11.37 -9.80
CA ILE A 173 7.09 11.33 -9.95
C ILE A 173 6.39 11.59 -8.60
N THR A 174 6.91 11.03 -7.50
CA THR A 174 6.35 11.26 -6.16
C THR A 174 6.48 12.72 -5.73
N ASP A 175 7.61 13.38 -6.04
CA ASP A 175 7.77 14.81 -5.76
C ASP A 175 6.85 15.67 -6.65
N GLU A 176 6.70 15.35 -7.93
CA GLU A 176 5.74 16.03 -8.83
C GLU A 176 4.30 15.90 -8.30
N GLN A 177 3.92 14.70 -7.83
CA GLN A 177 2.63 14.47 -7.16
C GLN A 177 2.49 15.26 -5.86
N ALA A 178 3.55 15.35 -5.03
CA ALA A 178 3.55 16.12 -3.79
C ALA A 178 3.29 17.62 -4.04
N HIS A 179 3.92 18.19 -5.07
CA HIS A 179 3.68 19.57 -5.50
C HIS A 179 2.24 19.74 -6.03
N ALA A 180 1.80 18.87 -6.94
CA ALA A 180 0.44 18.95 -7.50
C ALA A 180 -0.66 18.83 -6.43
N ILE A 181 -0.47 17.98 -5.42
CA ILE A 181 -1.40 17.86 -4.27
C ILE A 181 -1.38 19.15 -3.43
N LYS A 182 -0.21 19.72 -3.16
CA LYS A 182 -0.08 20.99 -2.43
C LYS A 182 -0.82 22.11 -3.14
N ASP A 183 -0.57 22.29 -4.43
CA ASP A 183 -1.18 23.34 -5.24
C ASP A 183 -2.71 23.17 -5.32
N ALA A 184 -3.18 21.93 -5.49
CA ALA A 184 -4.62 21.60 -5.51
C ALA A 184 -5.34 21.77 -4.16
N LEU A 185 -4.61 21.78 -3.04
CA LEU A 185 -5.11 22.09 -1.70
C LEU A 185 -5.07 23.60 -1.42
N GLN A 186 -4.00 24.28 -1.84
CA GLN A 186 -3.89 25.74 -1.77
C GLN A 186 -4.97 26.44 -2.61
N ALA A 187 -5.30 25.91 -3.79
CA ALA A 187 -6.43 26.36 -4.61
C ALA A 187 -7.83 26.15 -3.98
N LYS A 188 -7.89 25.56 -2.77
CA LYS A 188 -9.10 25.38 -1.95
C LYS A 188 -8.96 26.05 -0.59
N ASP A 189 -8.03 26.99 -0.47
CA ASP A 189 -7.67 27.72 0.77
C ASP A 189 -7.17 26.81 1.92
N VAL A 190 -6.70 25.59 1.61
CA VAL A 190 -6.13 24.66 2.59
C VAL A 190 -4.60 24.71 2.53
N SER A 191 -3.99 25.41 3.49
CA SER A 191 -2.53 25.46 3.63
C SER A 191 -2.00 24.16 4.25
N VAL A 192 -1.15 23.43 3.50
CA VAL A 192 -0.58 22.14 3.92
C VAL A 192 0.91 22.08 3.58
N ASN A 193 1.71 21.59 4.53
CA ASN A 193 3.07 21.16 4.27
C ASN A 193 3.07 19.70 3.82
N VAL A 194 3.54 19.43 2.61
CA VAL A 194 3.63 18.05 2.07
C VAL A 194 5.04 17.51 2.28
N TYR A 195 5.11 16.30 2.80
CA TYR A 195 6.33 15.54 3.11
C TYR A 195 6.29 14.22 2.35
N VAL A 196 7.46 13.74 1.91
CA VAL A 196 7.59 12.41 1.32
C VAL A 196 8.48 11.58 2.23
N GLY A 197 7.99 10.41 2.63
CA GLY A 197 8.74 9.39 3.37
C GLY A 197 8.80 8.11 2.55
N MET A 198 10.02 7.71 2.18
CA MET A 198 10.29 6.45 1.50
C MET A 198 10.69 5.38 2.53
N ARG A 199 10.49 4.10 2.19
CA ARG A 199 10.79 2.98 3.11
C ARG A 199 12.21 2.41 2.94
N TYR A 200 12.71 2.28 1.71
CA TYR A 200 14.02 1.65 1.43
C TYR A 200 15.00 2.55 0.66
N TRP A 201 14.58 3.75 0.30
CA TRP A 201 15.44 4.76 -0.33
C TRP A 201 15.24 6.14 0.31
N TYR A 202 16.00 7.14 -0.13
CA TYR A 202 15.87 8.52 0.34
C TYR A 202 14.67 9.26 -0.28
N PRO A 203 14.16 10.31 0.38
CA PRO A 203 14.32 10.59 1.81
C PRO A 203 13.60 9.52 2.62
N PHE A 204 14.23 8.95 3.66
CA PHE A 204 13.51 7.95 4.44
C PHE A 204 12.40 8.59 5.28
N THR A 205 11.53 7.75 5.81
CA THR A 205 10.39 8.18 6.63
C THR A 205 10.86 8.92 7.90
N GLU A 206 12.04 8.56 8.42
CA GLU A 206 12.70 9.19 9.56
C GLU A 206 13.04 10.66 9.32
N GLU A 207 13.62 11.03 8.18
CA GLU A 207 13.91 12.42 7.80
C GLU A 207 12.62 13.24 7.68
N ALA A 208 11.58 12.67 7.05
CA ALA A 208 10.27 13.30 6.92
C ALA A 208 9.66 13.60 8.30
N ILE A 209 9.78 12.65 9.25
CA ILE A 209 9.35 12.83 10.64
C ILE A 209 10.12 13.93 11.36
N GLN A 210 11.45 14.04 11.18
CA GLN A 210 12.20 15.15 11.79
C GLN A 210 11.78 16.51 11.22
N GLN A 211 11.47 16.58 9.93
CA GLN A 211 10.99 17.81 9.31
C GLN A 211 9.56 18.18 9.79
N ILE A 212 8.64 17.21 9.92
CA ILE A 212 7.31 17.40 10.55
C ILE A 212 7.42 17.99 11.96
N LYS A 213 8.37 17.50 12.77
CA LYS A 213 8.65 18.03 14.12
C LYS A 213 9.22 19.45 14.08
N LYS A 214 10.17 19.72 13.17
CA LYS A 214 10.82 21.02 13.00
C LYS A 214 9.84 22.11 12.60
N ASP A 215 8.88 21.78 11.73
CA ASP A 215 7.84 22.70 11.24
C ASP A 215 6.69 22.89 12.22
N ARG A 216 6.66 22.12 13.32
CA ARG A 216 5.65 22.16 14.39
C ARG A 216 4.23 21.91 13.87
N ILE A 217 4.08 20.91 13.01
CA ILE A 217 2.80 20.43 12.48
C ILE A 217 1.85 20.03 13.61
N THR A 218 0.66 20.64 13.68
CA THR A 218 -0.33 20.41 14.75
C THR A 218 -1.36 19.33 14.39
N ARG A 219 -1.47 18.93 13.11
CA ARG A 219 -2.28 17.80 12.65
C ARG A 219 -1.61 17.14 11.44
N LEU A 220 -1.61 15.81 11.39
CA LEU A 220 -0.96 15.05 10.32
C LEU A 220 -1.97 14.18 9.57
N VAL A 221 -1.98 14.26 8.24
CA VAL A 221 -2.59 13.26 7.36
C VAL A 221 -1.49 12.35 6.83
N VAL A 222 -1.72 11.04 6.85
CA VAL A 222 -0.79 10.03 6.32
C VAL A 222 -1.45 9.37 5.12
N LEU A 223 -0.81 9.45 3.96
CA LEU A 223 -1.28 8.93 2.69
C LEU A 223 -0.23 7.98 2.07
N PRO A 224 -0.34 6.67 2.30
CA PRO A 224 0.32 5.67 1.47
C PRO A 224 -0.07 5.83 0.01
N LEU A 225 0.91 5.85 -0.89
CA LEU A 225 0.69 5.97 -2.33
C LEU A 225 0.30 4.64 -3.02
N TYR A 226 -0.09 3.64 -2.22
CA TYR A 226 -0.70 2.40 -2.66
C TYR A 226 -2.24 2.56 -2.62
N PRO A 227 -2.97 2.48 -3.76
CA PRO A 227 -4.42 2.62 -3.76
C PRO A 227 -5.12 1.46 -3.02
N GLN A 228 -4.59 0.25 -3.17
CA GLN A 228 -5.01 -0.96 -2.46
C GLN A 228 -4.12 -1.15 -1.22
N PHE A 229 -4.74 -1.47 -0.09
CA PHE A 229 -4.03 -1.85 1.13
C PHE A 229 -3.39 -3.23 0.96
N SER A 230 -2.15 -3.40 1.42
CA SER A 230 -1.60 -4.71 1.79
C SER A 230 -0.90 -4.62 3.15
N ILE A 231 -0.89 -5.74 3.88
CA ILE A 231 -0.09 -5.93 5.10
C ILE A 231 1.41 -5.73 4.81
N SER A 232 1.86 -6.11 3.61
CA SER A 232 3.25 -6.00 3.15
C SER A 232 3.72 -4.57 2.85
N THR A 233 2.80 -3.69 2.44
CA THR A 233 3.08 -2.31 2.02
C THR A 233 2.58 -1.29 3.03
N THR A 234 1.32 -0.87 2.93
CA THR A 234 0.68 0.10 3.84
C THR A 234 0.76 -0.36 5.29
N GLY A 235 0.39 -1.61 5.58
CA GLY A 235 0.41 -2.14 6.95
C GLY A 235 1.81 -2.14 7.59
N SER A 236 2.85 -2.44 6.81
CA SER A 236 4.26 -2.38 7.25
C SER A 236 4.73 -0.94 7.51
N SER A 237 4.36 0.01 6.65
CA SER A 237 4.71 1.42 6.82
C SER A 237 4.02 2.06 8.02
N LEU A 238 2.72 1.80 8.22
CA LEU A 238 1.96 2.33 9.35
C LEU A 238 2.46 1.77 10.69
N ARG A 239 2.77 0.48 10.78
CA ARG A 239 3.30 -0.16 12.00
C ARG A 239 4.62 0.47 12.48
N ILE A 240 5.52 0.81 11.56
CA ILE A 240 6.75 1.54 11.91
C ILE A 240 6.43 2.96 12.35
N LEU A 241 5.49 3.64 11.67
CA LEU A 241 5.07 4.98 12.05
C LEU A 241 4.49 5.02 13.48
N GLU A 242 3.57 4.11 13.82
CA GLU A 242 3.00 3.95 15.17
C GLU A 242 4.07 3.68 16.24
N ASN A 243 4.99 2.75 15.96
CA ASN A 243 6.10 2.39 16.84
C ASN A 243 7.11 3.56 17.04
N THR A 244 7.26 4.43 16.05
CA THR A 244 8.08 5.64 16.14
C THR A 244 7.34 6.74 16.90
N PHE A 245 6.05 6.94 16.63
CA PHE A 245 5.23 7.99 17.25
C PHE A 245 5.00 7.73 18.74
N SER A 246 4.76 6.48 19.14
CA SER A 246 4.61 6.08 20.54
C SER A 246 5.84 6.34 21.42
N LYS A 247 7.03 6.48 20.83
CA LYS A 247 8.30 6.72 21.54
C LYS A 247 8.70 8.20 21.61
N ASP A 248 8.00 9.07 20.90
CA ASP A 248 8.31 10.50 20.83
C ASP A 248 7.21 11.31 21.52
N ALA A 249 7.61 12.14 22.50
CA ALA A 249 6.67 12.88 23.34
C ALA A 249 5.83 13.95 22.60
N TYR A 250 6.27 14.35 21.40
CA TYR A 250 5.54 15.24 20.51
C TYR A 250 4.60 14.45 19.61
N LEU A 251 5.13 13.45 18.89
CA LEU A 251 4.37 12.68 17.90
C LEU A 251 3.26 11.82 18.54
N SER A 252 3.47 11.28 19.74
CA SER A 252 2.47 10.53 20.51
C SER A 252 1.20 11.34 20.86
N ARG A 253 1.26 12.67 20.74
CA ARG A 253 0.13 13.59 21.02
C ARG A 253 -0.41 14.26 19.76
N LEU A 254 0.25 14.05 18.61
CA LEU A 254 -0.13 14.64 17.33
C LEU A 254 -1.41 13.96 16.81
N PRO A 255 -2.50 14.69 16.52
CA PRO A 255 -3.66 14.11 15.85
C PRO A 255 -3.27 13.63 14.45
N VAL A 256 -3.32 12.31 14.25
CA VAL A 256 -3.04 11.66 12.96
C VAL A 256 -4.34 11.18 12.33
N SER A 257 -4.47 11.33 11.01
CA SER A 257 -5.52 10.72 10.20
C SER A 257 -4.88 9.93 9.07
N VAL A 258 -5.23 8.65 8.92
CA VAL A 258 -4.63 7.75 7.93
C VAL A 258 -5.63 7.47 6.81
N ILE A 259 -5.16 7.51 5.56
CA ILE A 259 -5.91 7.08 4.38
C ILE A 259 -5.40 5.69 3.99
N GLU A 260 -5.94 4.64 4.61
CA GLU A 260 -5.39 3.27 4.51
C GLU A 260 -5.53 2.65 3.11
N SER A 261 -6.59 2.99 2.39
CA SER A 261 -6.82 2.61 0.99
C SER A 261 -7.67 3.67 0.28
N TRP A 262 -7.52 3.78 -1.03
CA TRP A 262 -8.16 4.81 -1.85
C TRP A 262 -8.45 4.38 -3.30
N TYR A 263 -8.34 3.10 -3.63
CA TYR A 263 -8.64 2.55 -4.97
C TYR A 263 -10.05 2.88 -5.49
N LYS A 264 -11.06 3.02 -4.61
CA LYS A 264 -12.43 3.41 -5.01
C LYS A 264 -12.59 4.90 -5.37
N ARG A 265 -11.55 5.73 -5.26
CA ARG A 265 -11.68 7.17 -5.53
C ARG A 265 -11.97 7.39 -7.01
N GLN A 266 -13.10 8.01 -7.32
CA GLN A 266 -13.57 8.24 -8.69
C GLN A 266 -12.51 8.88 -9.60
N GLY A 267 -11.70 9.81 -9.08
CA GLY A 267 -10.59 10.40 -9.85
C GLY A 267 -9.53 9.38 -10.27
N TYR A 268 -9.17 8.44 -9.40
CA TYR A 268 -8.21 7.37 -9.72
C TYR A 268 -8.80 6.39 -10.75
N VAL A 269 -10.03 5.92 -10.53
CA VAL A 269 -10.75 5.04 -11.47
C VAL A 269 -10.83 5.68 -12.87
N LYS A 270 -11.17 6.97 -12.94
CA LYS A 270 -11.22 7.72 -14.20
C LYS A 270 -9.86 7.84 -14.86
N SER A 271 -8.81 8.26 -14.13
CA SER A 271 -7.46 8.35 -14.71
C SER A 271 -6.93 7.01 -15.22
N MET A 272 -7.27 5.89 -14.58
CA MET A 272 -6.94 4.56 -15.09
C MET A 272 -7.72 4.22 -16.38
N ALA A 273 -9.01 4.54 -16.44
CA ALA A 273 -9.82 4.37 -17.64
C ALA A 273 -9.33 5.28 -18.80
N ASP A 274 -8.97 6.54 -18.52
CA ASP A 274 -8.41 7.50 -19.49
C ASP A 274 -7.11 6.97 -20.13
N LEU A 275 -6.24 6.33 -19.32
CA LEU A 275 -4.99 5.72 -19.80
C LEU A 275 -5.25 4.49 -20.67
N ILE A 276 -6.18 3.61 -20.28
CA ILE A 276 -6.54 2.41 -21.05
C ILE A 276 -7.19 2.80 -22.38
N GLU A 277 -8.16 3.72 -22.36
CA GLU A 277 -8.85 4.22 -23.56
C GLU A 277 -7.87 4.87 -24.55
N LYS A 278 -6.93 5.68 -24.06
CA LYS A 278 -5.87 6.28 -24.87
C LYS A 278 -4.94 5.23 -25.49
N GLU A 279 -4.57 4.18 -24.75
CA GLU A 279 -3.69 3.13 -25.28
C GLU A 279 -4.41 2.25 -26.30
N LEU A 280 -5.69 1.93 -26.08
CA LEU A 280 -6.53 1.19 -27.04
C LEU A 280 -6.63 1.90 -28.40
N GLN A 281 -6.68 3.23 -28.42
CA GLN A 281 -6.70 4.04 -29.66
C GLN A 281 -5.41 3.90 -30.50
N THR A 282 -4.32 3.35 -29.97
CA THR A 282 -3.09 3.10 -30.73
C THR A 282 -3.16 1.84 -31.61
N PHE A 283 -4.11 0.94 -31.33
CA PHE A 283 -4.29 -0.32 -32.07
C PHE A 283 -5.14 -0.11 -33.32
N SER A 284 -4.82 -0.85 -34.39
CA SER A 284 -5.60 -0.83 -35.64
C SER A 284 -7.00 -1.44 -35.51
N LYS A 285 -7.25 -2.19 -34.43
CA LYS A 285 -8.53 -2.79 -34.06
C LYS A 285 -8.72 -2.74 -32.53
N PRO A 286 -9.11 -1.60 -31.96
CA PRO A 286 -9.22 -1.45 -30.51
C PRO A 286 -10.15 -2.48 -29.86
N ASP A 287 -11.25 -2.84 -30.52
CA ASP A 287 -12.28 -3.75 -29.98
C ASP A 287 -11.83 -5.23 -29.88
N GLU A 288 -10.78 -5.63 -30.60
CA GLU A 288 -10.22 -7.01 -30.55
C GLU A 288 -9.13 -7.17 -29.47
N VAL A 289 -8.77 -6.09 -28.74
CA VAL A 289 -7.70 -6.11 -27.73
C VAL A 289 -8.20 -6.73 -26.42
N MET A 290 -7.42 -7.65 -25.85
CA MET A 290 -7.61 -8.13 -24.47
C MET A 290 -6.87 -7.23 -23.49
N ILE A 291 -7.57 -6.68 -22.49
CA ILE A 291 -6.97 -5.85 -21.43
C ILE A 291 -6.35 -6.78 -20.38
N PHE A 292 -5.04 -6.68 -20.18
CA PHE A 292 -4.32 -7.49 -19.22
C PHE A 292 -3.93 -6.67 -17.99
N PHE A 293 -4.65 -6.83 -16.88
CA PHE A 293 -4.29 -6.22 -15.61
C PHE A 293 -3.18 -7.04 -14.94
N SER A 294 -2.08 -6.38 -14.57
CA SER A 294 -0.95 -7.04 -13.94
C SER A 294 -0.63 -6.39 -12.60
N ALA A 295 -0.91 -7.12 -11.52
CA ALA A 295 -0.66 -6.71 -10.14
C ALA A 295 0.59 -7.40 -9.57
N HIS A 296 1.17 -6.90 -8.49
CA HIS A 296 2.22 -7.64 -7.77
C HIS A 296 1.59 -8.71 -6.88
N GLY A 297 2.08 -9.94 -6.95
CA GLY A 297 1.64 -11.02 -6.06
C GLY A 297 2.12 -10.82 -4.62
N VAL A 298 1.24 -11.12 -3.68
CA VAL A 298 1.55 -11.18 -2.23
C VAL A 298 1.74 -12.64 -1.79
N PRO A 299 2.42 -12.92 -0.67
CA PRO A 299 2.53 -14.30 -0.15
C PRO A 299 1.15 -14.91 0.12
N VAL A 300 0.94 -16.17 -0.27
CA VAL A 300 -0.34 -16.88 -0.07
C VAL A 300 -0.77 -16.85 1.40
N SER A 301 0.17 -16.98 2.34
CA SER A 301 -0.10 -16.89 3.78
C SER A 301 -0.60 -15.52 4.25
N TYR A 302 -0.30 -14.43 3.53
CA TYR A 302 -0.87 -13.11 3.84
C TYR A 302 -2.37 -13.09 3.49
N VAL A 303 -2.78 -13.69 2.38
CA VAL A 303 -4.19 -13.80 1.98
C VAL A 303 -4.93 -14.81 2.86
N GLU A 304 -4.49 -16.07 2.88
CA GLU A 304 -5.23 -17.18 3.50
C GLU A 304 -5.20 -17.20 5.03
N VAL A 305 -4.10 -16.74 5.65
CA VAL A 305 -3.91 -16.85 7.11
C VAL A 305 -4.01 -15.49 7.81
N ALA A 306 -3.45 -14.43 7.21
CA ALA A 306 -3.47 -13.10 7.81
C ALA A 306 -4.67 -12.22 7.38
N GLY A 307 -5.44 -12.65 6.37
CA GLY A 307 -6.60 -11.91 5.87
C GLY A 307 -6.24 -10.60 5.17
N ASP A 308 -5.15 -10.57 4.41
CA ASP A 308 -4.72 -9.40 3.63
C ASP A 308 -5.77 -9.06 2.55
N PRO A 309 -6.43 -7.90 2.62
CA PRO A 309 -7.53 -7.55 1.70
C PRO A 309 -7.04 -7.16 0.29
N TYR A 310 -5.72 -7.17 0.03
CA TYR A 310 -5.13 -6.72 -1.24
C TYR A 310 -5.76 -7.35 -2.48
N LYS A 311 -6.01 -8.68 -2.46
CA LYS A 311 -6.63 -9.40 -3.59
C LYS A 311 -8.03 -8.84 -3.89
N ASP A 312 -8.89 -8.82 -2.88
CA ASP A 312 -10.29 -8.38 -3.02
C ASP A 312 -10.37 -6.88 -3.41
N GLN A 313 -9.48 -6.05 -2.86
CA GLN A 313 -9.37 -4.63 -3.23
C GLN A 313 -8.86 -4.44 -4.67
N MET A 314 -7.98 -5.32 -5.17
CA MET A 314 -7.51 -5.28 -6.56
C MET A 314 -8.63 -5.68 -7.53
N GLU A 315 -9.37 -6.75 -7.22
CA GLU A 315 -10.49 -7.24 -8.03
C GLU A 315 -11.64 -6.23 -8.09
N ASP A 316 -12.03 -5.63 -6.94
CA ASP A 316 -13.02 -4.55 -6.89
C ASP A 316 -12.52 -3.27 -7.59
N CYS A 317 -11.23 -2.93 -7.50
CA CYS A 317 -10.65 -1.84 -8.27
C CYS A 317 -10.76 -2.06 -9.79
N ILE A 318 -10.46 -3.26 -10.27
CA ILE A 318 -10.54 -3.61 -11.69
C ILE A 318 -12.00 -3.63 -12.15
N TYR A 319 -12.91 -4.17 -11.33
CA TYR A 319 -14.34 -4.07 -11.59
C TYR A 319 -14.78 -2.61 -11.78
N LEU A 320 -14.41 -1.70 -10.88
CA LEU A 320 -14.75 -0.27 -11.00
C LEU A 320 -14.17 0.39 -12.26
N ILE A 321 -12.92 0.06 -12.64
CA ILE A 321 -12.29 0.56 -13.88
C ILE A 321 -13.05 0.03 -15.11
N MET A 322 -13.39 -1.26 -15.13
CA MET A 322 -14.15 -1.86 -16.23
C MET A 322 -15.60 -1.36 -16.31
N GLN A 323 -16.22 -0.94 -15.20
CA GLN A 323 -17.53 -0.26 -15.22
C GLN A 323 -17.42 1.16 -15.81
N GLU A 324 -16.39 1.93 -15.45
CA GLU A 324 -16.15 3.25 -16.04
C GLU A 324 -15.85 3.15 -17.55
N LEU A 325 -15.06 2.15 -17.99
CA LEU A 325 -14.82 1.86 -19.41
C LEU A 325 -16.12 1.49 -20.16
N LYS A 326 -16.95 0.60 -19.59
CA LYS A 326 -18.26 0.26 -20.17
C LYS A 326 -19.20 1.46 -20.29
N ALA A 327 -19.19 2.36 -19.31
CA ALA A 327 -19.95 3.61 -19.36
C ALA A 327 -19.50 4.57 -20.49
N ARG A 328 -18.27 4.41 -21.00
CA ARG A 328 -17.71 5.13 -22.16
C ARG A 328 -17.90 4.39 -23.48
N GLY A 329 -18.45 3.19 -23.47
CA GLY A 329 -18.63 2.35 -24.66
C GLY A 329 -17.46 1.41 -24.97
N VAL A 330 -16.52 1.22 -24.05
CA VAL A 330 -15.40 0.28 -24.18
C VAL A 330 -15.79 -1.06 -23.54
N TYR A 331 -15.86 -2.13 -24.35
CA TYR A 331 -16.39 -3.44 -23.94
C TYR A 331 -15.38 -4.59 -24.01
N ASN A 332 -14.09 -4.29 -24.17
CA ASN A 332 -13.00 -5.26 -24.26
C ASN A 332 -13.03 -6.31 -23.14
N ASP A 333 -12.70 -7.54 -23.50
CA ASP A 333 -12.41 -8.61 -22.54
C ASP A 333 -11.18 -8.23 -21.70
N HIS A 334 -11.16 -8.69 -20.45
CA HIS A 334 -10.07 -8.43 -19.53
C HIS A 334 -9.73 -9.65 -18.67
N THR A 335 -8.49 -9.70 -18.20
CA THR A 335 -8.03 -10.67 -17.21
C THR A 335 -7.09 -10.01 -16.20
N LEU A 336 -6.92 -10.64 -15.03
CA LEU A 336 -6.02 -10.23 -13.96
C LEU A 336 -5.01 -11.33 -13.72
N ALA A 337 -3.72 -10.98 -13.70
CA ALA A 337 -2.66 -11.86 -13.24
C ALA A 337 -1.76 -11.19 -12.19
N TYR A 338 -1.28 -11.99 -11.25
CA TYR A 338 -0.34 -11.56 -10.23
C TYR A 338 1.09 -11.96 -10.61
N GLN A 339 1.98 -10.96 -10.69
CA GLN A 339 3.40 -11.17 -10.94
C GLN A 339 4.09 -11.71 -9.68
N VAL A 340 4.75 -12.86 -9.79
CA VAL A 340 5.44 -13.49 -8.65
C VAL A 340 6.58 -12.61 -8.13
N CYS A 341 6.40 -12.01 -6.94
CA CYS A 341 7.39 -11.08 -6.37
C CYS A 341 8.63 -11.78 -5.76
N LEU A 342 8.64 -13.12 -5.67
CA LEU A 342 9.73 -13.90 -5.05
C LEU A 342 10.40 -14.90 -6.01
N ALA A 343 11.23 -14.38 -6.90
CA ALA A 343 12.35 -15.12 -7.52
C ALA A 343 13.47 -15.44 -6.50
N ILE A 344 13.13 -15.84 -5.25
CA ILE A 344 14.09 -16.22 -4.19
C ILE A 344 14.63 -17.65 -4.40
N LEU A 345 13.89 -18.51 -5.11
CA LEU A 345 14.33 -19.86 -5.46
C LEU A 345 14.53 -20.10 -6.96
N TYR A 346 13.80 -19.40 -7.84
CA TYR A 346 13.94 -19.57 -9.30
C TYR A 346 14.53 -18.33 -9.96
N CYS A 347 15.78 -18.47 -10.39
CA CYS A 347 16.57 -17.41 -11.03
C CYS A 347 16.44 -17.48 -12.55
N THR A 348 15.32 -17.00 -13.10
CA THR A 348 15.13 -16.84 -14.56
C THR A 348 14.41 -15.54 -14.90
N SER A 349 14.84 -14.89 -15.98
CA SER A 349 14.44 -13.52 -16.35
C SER A 349 13.11 -13.42 -17.09
N TYR A 350 12.08 -14.15 -16.66
CA TYR A 350 10.78 -14.19 -17.32
C TYR A 350 9.68 -13.70 -16.37
N LEU A 351 8.71 -12.95 -16.90
CA LEU A 351 7.41 -12.83 -16.24
C LEU A 351 6.77 -14.22 -16.26
N THR A 352 6.86 -14.94 -15.14
CA THR A 352 6.03 -16.11 -14.88
C THR A 352 4.69 -15.63 -14.34
N PHE A 353 3.68 -15.66 -15.20
CA PHE A 353 2.30 -15.52 -14.79
C PHE A 353 1.81 -16.87 -14.25
N GLU A 354 1.58 -16.95 -12.95
CA GLU A 354 0.68 -17.96 -12.41
C GLU A 354 -0.74 -17.41 -12.56
N LEU A 355 -1.48 -17.96 -13.52
CA LEU A 355 -2.94 -17.83 -13.55
C LEU A 355 -3.47 -18.75 -12.45
N TYR A 356 -4.07 -18.15 -11.42
CA TYR A 356 -4.91 -18.87 -10.45
C TYR A 356 -6.34 -18.81 -11.00
N ASP A 357 -6.82 -19.94 -11.52
CA ASP A 357 -8.22 -20.18 -11.90
C ASP A 357 -9.13 -20.30 -10.65
#